data_AF-Q9APZ5-F1
#
_entry.id   AF-Q9APZ5-F1
#
_cell.length_a   1.000
_cell.length_b   1.000
_cell.length_c   1.000
_cell.angle_alpha   90.00
_cell.angle_beta   90.00
_cell.angle_gamma   90.00
#
_symmetry.space_group_name_H-M   'P 1'
#
loop_
_entity.id
_entity.type
_entity.pdbx_description
1 polymer ?
#
loop_
_entity_poly.entity_id
_entity_poly.type
_entity_poly.pdbx_seq_one_letter_code
_entity_poly.pdbx_strand_id
1 'polypeptide(L)' 'MTDHTPNSKVSRLEVVSTGARRRWTLEEKERIVAESYGGPRLVSVTARRNGLSASQLFTWRRLARED' A
#
# COMPACT_ATOMS: atom_id res chain seq x y z
N MET A 1 7.63 29.61 25.49
CA MET A 1 8.49 28.78 24.62
C MET A 1 7.81 27.41 24.57
N THR A 2 7.09 27.11 23.49
CA THR A 2 6.19 25.94 23.42
C THR A 2 6.98 24.65 23.35
N ASP A 3 6.73 23.78 24.34
CA ASP A 3 7.16 22.39 24.39
C ASP A 3 6.54 21.63 23.21
N HIS A 4 7.38 21.16 22.30
CA HIS A 4 6.97 20.24 21.24
C HIS A 4 7.42 18.84 21.60
N THR A 5 6.64 18.20 22.48
CA THR A 5 6.61 16.75 22.67
C THR A 5 6.42 16.04 21.31
N PRO A 6 7.40 15.27 20.78
CA PRO A 6 7.16 14.43 19.61
C PRO A 6 6.62 13.08 20.09
N ASN A 7 5.34 13.05 20.48
CA ASN A 7 4.62 11.79 20.62
C ASN A 7 3.97 11.45 19.28
N SER A 8 4.65 10.65 18.47
CA SER A 8 4.00 9.84 17.45
C SER A 8 4.82 8.58 17.25
N LYS A 9 4.30 7.51 17.85
CA LYS A 9 4.75 6.13 17.72
C LYS A 9 4.80 5.75 16.24
N VAL A 10 5.93 5.96 15.59
CA VAL A 10 6.24 5.33 14.31
C VAL A 10 6.65 3.89 14.62
N SER A 11 5.67 3.04 14.89
CA SER A 11 5.89 1.60 14.90
C SER A 11 6.24 1.15 13.49
N ARG A 12 7.54 0.94 13.28
CA ARG A 12 8.08 -0.11 12.39
C ARG A 12 7.60 -0.04 10.95
N LEU A 13 7.94 1.06 10.28
CA LEU A 13 7.92 1.15 8.81
C LEU A 13 9.12 0.37 8.23
N GLU A 14 9.21 -0.92 8.51
CA GLU A 14 10.11 -1.87 7.82
C GLU A 14 9.47 -2.33 6.51
N VAL A 15 9.20 -1.44 5.56
CA VAL A 15 8.94 -1.88 4.17
C VAL A 15 9.48 -0.86 3.16
N VAL A 16 10.77 -0.55 3.30
CA VAL A 16 11.57 -0.07 2.16
C VAL A 16 12.75 -1.03 2.03
N SER A 17 12.47 -2.28 1.64
CA SER A 17 13.51 -3.10 1.01
C SER A 17 13.64 -2.64 -0.44
N THR A 18 14.28 -1.48 -0.61
CA THR A 18 14.88 -1.08 -1.87
C THR A 18 16.05 -2.03 -2.14
N GLY A 19 15.77 -3.16 -2.81
CA GLY A 19 16.84 -4.08 -3.22
C GLY A 19 16.36 -5.28 -4.03
N ALA A 20 15.26 -5.91 -3.64
CA ALA A 20 14.66 -7.01 -4.40
C ALA A 20 13.26 -6.59 -4.87
N ARG A 21 13.00 -6.64 -6.18
CA ARG A 21 11.64 -6.46 -6.73
C ARG A 21 10.74 -7.53 -6.11
N ARG A 22 9.95 -7.18 -5.10
CA ARG A 22 8.95 -8.08 -4.52
C ARG A 22 8.09 -8.62 -5.66
N ARG A 23 8.09 -9.94 -5.84
CA ARG A 23 7.18 -10.62 -6.75
C ARG A 23 5.84 -10.76 -6.05
N TRP A 24 4.78 -10.42 -6.77
CA TRP A 24 3.40 -10.56 -6.33
C TRP A 24 2.80 -11.75 -7.07
N THR A 25 2.25 -12.71 -6.34
CA THR A 25 1.43 -13.75 -6.98
C THR A 25 0.11 -13.15 -7.49
N LEU A 26 -0.58 -13.87 -8.37
CA LEU A 26 -1.91 -13.46 -8.84
C LEU A 26 -2.88 -13.29 -7.65
N GLU A 27 -2.90 -14.27 -6.74
CA GLU A 27 -3.73 -14.24 -5.53
C GLU A 27 -3.40 -13.06 -4.61
N GLU A 28 -2.11 -12.72 -4.43
CA GLU A 28 -1.73 -11.54 -3.66
C GLU A 28 -2.22 -10.26 -4.34
N LYS A 29 -2.05 -10.15 -5.67
CA LYS A 29 -2.51 -9.01 -6.45
C LYS A 29 -4.03 -8.83 -6.31
N GLU A 30 -4.79 -9.91 -6.44
CA GLU A 30 -6.25 -9.93 -6.29
C GLU A 30 -6.69 -9.53 -4.89
N ARG A 31 -6.07 -10.10 -3.85
CA ARG A 31 -6.37 -9.75 -2.45
C ARG A 31 -6.16 -8.26 -2.18
N ILE A 32 -5.05 -7.70 -2.67
CA ILE A 32 -4.71 -6.28 -2.49
C ILE A 32 -5.68 -5.39 -3.27
N VAL A 33 -6.03 -5.79 -4.49
CA VAL A 33 -7.02 -5.09 -5.32
C VAL A 33 -8.40 -5.12 -4.64
N ALA A 34 -8.84 -6.27 -4.14
CA ALA A 34 -10.10 -6.42 -3.41
C ALA A 34 -10.15 -5.55 -2.14
N GLU A 35 -9.08 -5.56 -1.33
CA GLU A 35 -8.97 -4.70 -0.15
C GLU A 35 -9.08 -3.21 -0.51
N SER A 36 -8.48 -2.81 -1.64
CA SER A 36 -8.53 -1.42 -2.13
C SER A 36 -9.93 -0.95 -2.56
N TYR A 37 -10.83 -1.88 -2.89
CA TYR A 37 -12.21 -1.57 -3.27
C TYR A 37 -13.12 -1.27 -2.06
N GLY A 38 -12.68 -1.56 -0.83
CA GLY A 38 -13.43 -1.26 0.38
C GLY A 38 -13.67 0.23 0.63
N GLY A 39 -13.01 1.14 -0.10
CA GLY A 39 -13.35 2.56 -0.08
C GLY A 39 -12.37 3.46 -0.86
N PRO A 40 -12.83 4.64 -1.31
CA PRO A 40 -12.05 5.56 -2.16
C PRO A 40 -10.77 6.12 -1.51
N ARG A 41 -10.60 5.97 -0.18
CA ARG A 41 -9.38 6.39 0.56
C ARG A 41 -8.45 5.24 0.94
N LEU A 42 -8.82 3.98 0.66
CA LEU A 42 -8.03 2.83 1.08
C LEU A 42 -6.86 2.53 0.15
N VAL A 43 -6.88 3.02 -1.10
CA VAL A 43 -5.82 2.74 -2.09
C VAL A 43 -4.43 3.08 -1.55
N SER A 44 -4.21 4.30 -1.07
CA SER A 44 -2.89 4.71 -0.56
C SER A 44 -2.48 3.98 0.72
N VAL A 45 -3.47 3.62 1.57
CA VAL A 45 -3.24 2.91 2.83
C VAL A 45 -2.87 1.45 2.55
N THR A 46 -3.67 0.76 1.75
CA THR A 46 -3.43 -0.62 1.28
C THR A 46 -2.12 -0.70 0.52
N ALA A 47 -1.80 0.26 -0.35
CA ALA A 47 -0.52 0.29 -1.05
C ALA A 47 0.66 0.38 -0.07
N ARG A 48 0.64 1.33 0.87
CA ARG A 48 1.71 1.48 1.88
C ARG A 48 1.85 0.24 2.78
N ARG A 49 0.74 -0.35 3.22
CA ARG A 49 0.74 -1.58 4.04
C ARG A 49 1.40 -2.76 3.34
N ASN A 50 1.26 -2.83 2.02
CA ASN A 50 1.82 -3.90 1.21
C ASN A 50 3.19 -3.55 0.59
N GLY A 51 3.73 -2.35 0.81
CA GLY A 51 4.98 -1.92 0.17
C GLY A 51 4.84 -1.66 -1.34
N LEU A 52 3.63 -1.29 -1.76
CA LEU A 52 3.27 -0.90 -3.12
C LEU A 52 3.17 0.63 -3.24
N SER A 53 3.40 1.14 -4.44
CA SER A 53 3.02 2.52 -4.76
C SER A 53 1.52 2.60 -5.05
N ALA A 54 0.87 3.72 -4.68
CA ALA A 54 -0.54 3.93 -4.98
C ALA A 54 -0.82 3.84 -6.50
N SER A 55 0.10 4.36 -7.33
CA SER A 55 0.01 4.31 -8.79
C SER A 55 0.00 2.87 -9.31
N GLN A 56 0.82 1.97 -8.76
CA GLN A 56 0.81 0.55 -9.14
C GLN A 56 -0.52 -0.13 -8.80
N LEU A 57 -1.10 0.19 -7.64
CA LEU A 57 -2.42 -0.33 -7.25
C LEU A 57 -3.55 0.22 -8.14
N PHE A 58 -3.47 1.48 -8.57
CA PHE A 58 -4.41 2.03 -9.56
C PHE A 58 -4.35 1.29 -10.89
N THR A 59 -3.14 1.01 -11.39
CA THR A 59 -2.95 0.20 -12.60
C THR A 59 -3.56 -1.19 -12.44
N TRP A 60 -3.37 -1.84 -11.29
CA TRP A 60 -3.95 -3.16 -11.03
C TRP A 60 -5.48 -3.14 -10.97
N ARG A 61 -6.09 -2.12 -10.36
CA ARG A 61 -7.55 -1.96 -10.36
C ARG A 61 -8.11 -1.77 -11.77
N ARG A 62 -7.39 -1.08 -12.64
CA ARG A 62 -7.77 -0.92 -14.05
C ARG A 62 -7.70 -2.26 -14.78
N LEU A 63 -6.57 -2.96 -14.68
CA LEU A 63 -6.40 -4.27 -15.30
C LEU A 63 -7.45 -5.28 -14.81
N ALA A 64 -7.79 -5.28 -13.52
CA ALA A 64 -8.82 -6.15 -12.96
C ALA A 64 -10.26 -5.79 -13.37
N ARG A 65 -10.48 -4.67 -14.05
CA ARG A 65 -11.78 -4.31 -14.67
C ARG A 65 -11.80 -4.62 -16.17
N GLU A 66 -10.63 -4.81 -16.76
CA GLU A 66 -10.44 -5.13 -18.18
C GLU A 66 -10.31 -6.65 -18.40
N ASP A 67 -10.27 -7.43 -17.31
CA ASP A 67 -10.31 -8.90 -17.27
C ASP A 67 -11.76 -9.42 -17.17
#